data_AF-A0A1Y3A090-F1
#
_entry.id   AF-A0A1Y3A090-F1
#
_cell.length_a   1.000
_cell.length_b   1.000
_cell.length_c   1.000
_cell.angle_alpha   90.00
_cell.angle_beta   90.00
_cell.angle_gamma   90.00
#
_symmetry.space_group_name_H-M   'P 1'
#
loop_
_entity.id
_entity.type
_entity.pdbx_description
1 polymer ?
#
loop_
_entity_poly.entity_id
_entity_poly.type
_entity_poly.pdbx_seq_one_letter_code
_entity_poly.pdbx_strand_id
1 'polypeptide(L)'
;MRIAIYSGSFDIVTEGHLWMIKEGIRLFDKLIVGIGTNPSKQTLFDFKTRKRLLESVCVEFSDKVVIEDFGNLALVQFARDKNAAYILRGIRSVSDFDYERMLKNVNTDLDESIETVFLIPPRYLAEVSSSMVKGMLQINGWETIIKRYVPEAMRDALIERFSCDPVQVARYYAGDIASVTLAQSYSGAGRYYHNLQHIGNCLKEFREVEATLSDSYSVLMALLFHDIVYNSEARQPLANETASWELANQLCQFNELAAPTIKNHILHTSHSYTGDKNADTDSICDIDMAIFGYSKHEFDEYEANIRREYAFASDAQYTSGRLNFLQTLLMRDAIFKTDYFNKKYEVSAKANITKLIDSIKQVMQHGF
;
A
#
# COMPACT_ATOMS: atom_id res chain seq x y z
N MET A 1 39.11 -20.74 -0.78
CA MET A 1 38.01 -19.82 -0.47
C MET A 1 36.78 -20.65 -0.18
N ARG A 2 36.17 -20.49 1.00
CA ARG A 2 34.98 -21.22 1.43
C ARG A 2 33.74 -20.45 0.96
N ILE A 3 33.02 -21.02 0.00
CA ILE A 3 31.80 -20.43 -0.57
C ILE A 3 30.61 -21.27 -0.11
N ALA A 4 29.59 -20.60 0.45
CA ALA A 4 28.35 -21.23 0.88
C ALA A 4 27.14 -20.73 0.08
N ILE A 5 26.15 -21.60 -0.13
CA ILE A 5 24.82 -21.24 -0.63
C ILE A 5 23.83 -21.19 0.54
N TYR A 6 23.12 -20.07 0.71
CA TYR A 6 21.92 -19.99 1.54
C TYR A 6 20.70 -19.76 0.64
N SER A 7 19.76 -20.71 0.63
CA SER A 7 18.62 -20.66 -0.29
C SER A 7 17.26 -20.54 0.39
N GLY A 8 16.34 -19.85 -0.28
CA GLY A 8 14.97 -19.66 0.19
C GLY A 8 14.09 -19.00 -0.87
N SER A 9 12.79 -18.96 -0.64
CA SER A 9 11.89 -18.17 -1.49
C SER A 9 11.98 -16.68 -1.18
N PHE A 10 12.35 -16.32 0.07
CA PHE A 10 12.42 -14.95 0.57
C PHE A 10 11.17 -14.11 0.27
N ASP A 11 10.01 -14.76 0.36
CA ASP A 11 8.70 -14.18 0.10
C ASP A 11 7.87 -14.13 1.38
N ILE A 12 8.16 -13.24 2.32
CA ILE A 12 9.11 -12.11 2.31
C ILE A 12 10.44 -12.43 3.03
N VAL A 13 11.48 -11.59 2.88
CA VAL A 13 12.67 -11.59 3.76
C VAL A 13 12.27 -11.17 5.18
N THR A 14 12.86 -11.81 6.19
CA THR A 14 12.55 -11.61 7.62
C THR A 14 13.83 -11.40 8.42
N GLU A 15 13.72 -10.97 9.67
CA GLU A 15 14.86 -10.89 10.59
C GLU A 15 15.56 -12.23 10.80
N GLY A 16 14.82 -13.35 10.72
CA GLY A 16 15.39 -14.69 10.72
C GLY A 16 16.31 -14.96 9.52
N HIS A 17 15.92 -14.52 8.32
CA HIS A 17 16.76 -14.64 7.13
C HIS A 17 17.99 -13.73 7.22
N LEU A 18 17.83 -12.49 7.69
CA LEU A 18 18.95 -11.57 7.90
C LEU A 18 19.96 -12.12 8.93
N TRP A 19 19.47 -12.74 10.00
CA TRP A 19 20.32 -13.43 10.97
C TRP A 19 21.11 -14.58 10.32
N MET A 20 20.46 -15.43 9.51
CA MET A 20 21.15 -16.50 8.76
C MET A 20 22.24 -15.96 7.83
N ILE A 21 21.97 -14.85 7.14
CA ILE A 21 22.94 -14.20 6.26
C ILE A 21 24.14 -13.70 7.06
N LYS A 22 23.90 -13.03 8.19
CA LYS A 22 24.95 -12.52 9.10
C LYS A 22 25.83 -13.65 9.66
N GLU A 23 25.23 -14.77 10.06
CA GLU A 23 26.02 -15.93 10.50
C GLU A 23 26.78 -16.58 9.34
N GLY A 24 26.19 -16.66 8.15
CA GLY A 24 26.84 -17.19 6.95
C GLY A 24 28.12 -16.43 6.62
N ILE A 25 28.08 -15.09 6.57
CA ILE A 25 29.27 -14.26 6.27
C ILE A 25 30.32 -14.27 7.40
N ARG A 26 29.98 -14.74 8.60
CA ARG A 26 30.92 -14.95 9.71
C ARG A 26 31.67 -16.28 9.56
N LEU A 27 31.01 -17.29 9.00
CA LEU A 27 31.54 -18.64 8.87
C LEU A 27 32.29 -18.88 7.54
N PHE A 28 31.88 -18.19 6.48
CA PHE A 28 32.36 -18.40 5.12
C PHE A 28 32.99 -17.12 4.53
N ASP A 29 33.88 -17.30 3.56
CA ASP A 29 34.56 -16.19 2.89
C ASP A 29 33.61 -15.46 1.92
N LYS A 30 32.65 -16.21 1.34
CA LYS A 30 31.59 -15.70 0.46
C LYS A 30 30.28 -16.46 0.68
N LEU A 31 29.17 -15.72 0.73
CA LEU A 31 27.82 -16.27 0.83
C LEU A 31 27.01 -15.92 -0.42
N ILE A 32 26.46 -16.92 -1.07
CA ILE A 32 25.52 -16.73 -2.18
C ILE A 32 24.11 -16.98 -1.65
N VAL A 33 23.29 -15.94 -1.69
CA VAL A 33 21.87 -16.01 -1.32
C VAL A 33 21.07 -16.36 -2.56
N GLY A 34 20.67 -17.63 -2.66
CA GLY A 34 19.94 -18.17 -3.80
C GLY A 34 18.43 -18.01 -3.62
N ILE A 35 17.79 -17.23 -4.49
CA ILE A 35 16.33 -17.08 -4.50
C ILE A 35 15.73 -18.19 -5.35
N GLY A 36 14.91 -19.03 -4.73
CA GLY A 36 14.21 -20.12 -5.41
C GLY A 36 12.81 -19.71 -5.86
N THR A 37 12.34 -20.33 -6.94
CA THR A 37 10.92 -20.32 -7.32
C THR A 37 10.27 -21.63 -6.90
N ASN A 38 9.14 -21.53 -6.19
CA ASN A 38 8.28 -22.69 -5.99
C ASN A 38 7.01 -22.49 -6.84
N PRO A 39 6.86 -23.23 -7.96
CA PRO A 39 5.69 -23.12 -8.82
C PRO A 39 4.35 -23.38 -8.12
N SER A 40 4.37 -24.13 -7.00
CA SER A 40 3.18 -24.45 -6.23
C SER A 40 2.76 -23.36 -5.25
N LYS A 41 3.50 -22.25 -5.14
CA LYS A 41 3.22 -21.17 -4.19
C LYS A 41 3.03 -19.85 -4.92
N GLN A 42 1.92 -19.18 -4.65
CA GLN A 42 1.77 -17.77 -5.02
C GLN A 42 2.67 -16.93 -4.13
N THR A 43 3.59 -16.20 -4.76
CA THR A 43 4.50 -15.27 -4.08
C THR A 43 3.84 -13.90 -3.95
N LEU A 44 4.05 -13.25 -2.81
CA LEU A 44 3.63 -11.88 -2.54
C LEU A 44 4.33 -10.88 -3.47
N PHE A 45 5.64 -11.07 -3.68
CA PHE A 45 6.46 -10.25 -4.56
C PHE A 45 7.05 -11.07 -5.70
N ASP A 46 7.18 -10.46 -6.87
CA ASP A 46 7.88 -11.07 -8.00
C ASP A 46 9.38 -11.24 -7.70
N PHE A 47 10.08 -11.99 -8.56
CA PHE A 47 11.52 -12.22 -8.38
C PHE A 47 12.33 -10.93 -8.33
N LYS A 48 12.07 -10.00 -9.25
CA LYS A 48 12.81 -8.72 -9.36
C LYS A 48 12.71 -7.92 -8.06
N THR A 49 11.52 -7.86 -7.48
CA THR A 49 11.26 -7.15 -6.23
C THR A 49 11.91 -7.84 -5.04
N ARG A 50 11.80 -9.17 -4.92
CA ARG A 50 12.47 -9.95 -3.86
C ARG A 50 13.99 -9.78 -3.90
N LYS A 51 14.59 -9.83 -5.09
CA LYS A 51 16.02 -9.60 -5.31
C LYS A 51 16.43 -8.20 -4.86
N ARG A 52 15.74 -7.16 -5.34
CA ARG A 52 15.99 -5.76 -4.93
C ARG A 52 15.91 -5.59 -3.42
N LEU A 53 14.90 -6.15 -2.77
CA LEU A 53 14.73 -6.04 -1.32
C LEU A 53 15.83 -6.77 -0.55
N LEU A 54 16.26 -7.94 -0.99
CA LEU A 54 17.43 -8.62 -0.42
C LEU A 54 18.72 -7.81 -0.61
N GLU A 55 18.92 -7.21 -1.78
CA GLU A 55 20.08 -6.35 -2.07
C GLU A 55 20.11 -5.14 -1.13
N SER A 56 18.96 -4.47 -0.94
CA SER A 56 18.83 -3.37 0.02
C SER A 56 19.12 -3.81 1.46
N VAL A 57 18.62 -4.99 1.87
CA VAL A 57 18.85 -5.53 3.22
C VAL A 57 20.31 -5.94 3.44
N CYS A 58 21.01 -6.35 2.39
CA CYS A 58 22.40 -6.84 2.46
C CYS A 58 23.43 -5.80 2.02
N VAL A 59 23.05 -4.53 1.86
CA VAL A 59 23.92 -3.49 1.29
C VAL A 59 25.24 -3.34 2.06
N GLU A 60 25.22 -3.48 3.39
CA GLU A 60 26.42 -3.40 4.24
C GLU A 60 27.39 -4.59 4.07
N PHE A 61 26.95 -5.67 3.43
CA PHE A 61 27.69 -6.92 3.27
C PHE A 61 27.93 -7.26 1.78
N SER A 62 27.83 -6.28 0.88
CA SER A 62 27.88 -6.49 -0.57
C SER A 62 29.20 -7.04 -1.10
N ASP A 63 30.28 -6.94 -0.31
CA ASP A 63 31.59 -7.53 -0.61
C ASP A 63 31.63 -9.05 -0.41
N LYS A 64 30.79 -9.57 0.50
CA LYS A 64 30.74 -10.99 0.86
C LYS A 64 29.47 -11.70 0.42
N VAL A 65 28.38 -10.96 0.18
CA VAL A 65 27.07 -11.50 -0.19
C VAL A 65 26.79 -11.25 -1.66
N VAL A 66 26.40 -12.31 -2.37
CA VAL A 66 25.91 -12.22 -3.75
C VAL A 66 24.50 -12.81 -3.82
N ILE A 67 23.58 -12.10 -4.45
CA ILE A 67 22.18 -12.52 -4.57
C ILE A 67 21.91 -12.98 -6.00
N GLU A 68 21.45 -14.23 -6.12
CA GLU A 68 21.33 -14.93 -7.40
C GLU A 68 19.98 -15.62 -7.52
N ASP A 69 19.46 -15.68 -8.74
CA ASP A 69 18.38 -16.59 -9.07
C ASP A 69 18.97 -17.98 -9.31
N PHE A 70 18.30 -19.02 -8.82
CA PHE A 70 18.58 -20.38 -9.24
C PHE A 70 17.36 -21.10 -9.82
N GLY A 71 16.25 -20.38 -9.99
CA GLY A 71 15.03 -20.85 -10.65
C GLY A 71 14.53 -22.17 -10.07
N ASN A 72 14.41 -23.17 -10.95
CA ASN A 72 13.97 -24.53 -10.63
C ASN A 72 15.13 -25.53 -10.52
N LEU A 73 16.38 -25.07 -10.47
CA LEU A 73 17.53 -25.97 -10.35
C LEU A 73 17.54 -26.67 -9.00
N ALA A 74 17.99 -27.93 -8.97
CA ALA A 74 18.30 -28.59 -7.71
C ALA A 74 19.42 -27.83 -7.00
N LEU A 75 19.27 -27.62 -5.68
CA LEU A 75 20.19 -26.78 -4.90
C LEU A 75 21.66 -27.23 -4.99
N VAL A 76 21.89 -28.55 -5.08
CA VAL A 76 23.22 -29.14 -5.27
C VAL A 76 23.81 -28.76 -6.63
N GLN A 77 23.02 -28.79 -7.70
CA GLN A 77 23.49 -28.37 -9.02
C GLN A 77 23.85 -26.89 -9.02
N PHE A 78 23.02 -26.05 -8.41
CA PHE A 78 23.33 -24.63 -8.26
C PHE A 78 24.61 -24.39 -7.45
N ALA A 79 24.85 -25.17 -6.39
CA ALA A 79 26.09 -25.10 -5.63
C ALA A 79 27.31 -25.47 -6.49
N ARG A 80 27.24 -26.54 -7.31
CA ARG A 80 28.31 -26.90 -8.25
C ARG A 80 28.60 -25.79 -9.26
N ASP A 81 27.56 -25.24 -9.89
CA ASP A 81 27.69 -24.19 -10.91
C ASP A 81 28.38 -22.94 -10.35
N LYS A 82 28.24 -22.69 -9.04
CA LYS A 82 28.87 -21.58 -8.32
C LYS A 82 30.17 -21.97 -7.61
N ASN A 83 30.66 -23.20 -7.77
CA ASN A 83 31.82 -23.76 -7.07
C ASN A 83 31.71 -23.62 -5.53
N ALA A 84 30.50 -23.76 -5.00
CA ALA A 84 30.21 -23.72 -3.58
C ALA A 84 30.33 -25.11 -2.97
N ALA A 85 31.14 -25.22 -1.92
CA ALA A 85 31.36 -26.47 -1.19
C ALA A 85 30.41 -26.63 0.01
N TYR A 86 29.60 -25.62 0.32
CA TYR A 86 28.73 -25.61 1.49
C TYR A 86 27.31 -25.16 1.15
N ILE A 87 26.32 -25.80 1.76
CA ILE A 87 24.92 -25.37 1.80
C ILE A 87 24.57 -25.00 3.24
N LEU A 88 24.12 -23.78 3.46
CA LEU A 88 23.73 -23.27 4.78
C LEU A 88 22.21 -23.38 4.95
N ARG A 89 21.75 -24.02 6.04
CA ARG A 89 20.32 -24.20 6.36
C ARG A 89 20.03 -23.85 7.81
N GLY A 90 18.83 -23.33 8.06
CA GLY A 90 18.35 -23.01 9.41
C GLY A 90 17.39 -24.08 9.91
N ILE A 91 17.51 -24.47 11.18
CA ILE A 91 16.60 -25.42 11.84
C ILE A 91 15.91 -24.73 13.00
N ARG A 92 14.59 -24.60 12.94
CA ARG A 92 13.79 -23.91 13.97
C ARG A 92 13.05 -24.85 14.90
N SER A 93 12.72 -26.05 14.42
CA SER A 93 11.90 -27.03 15.12
C SER A 93 12.37 -28.46 14.82
N VAL A 94 11.81 -29.42 15.55
CA VAL A 94 12.07 -30.85 15.32
C VAL A 94 11.64 -31.27 13.91
N SER A 95 10.51 -30.76 13.42
CA SER A 95 10.03 -31.06 12.07
C SER A 95 10.94 -30.50 10.98
N ASP A 96 11.48 -29.28 11.18
CA ASP A 96 12.48 -28.71 10.27
C ASP A 96 13.72 -29.61 10.24
N PHE A 97 14.19 -30.10 11.41
CA PHE A 97 15.35 -31.00 11.46
C PHE A 97 15.14 -32.29 10.66
N ASP A 98 13.98 -32.95 10.82
CA ASP A 98 13.72 -34.21 10.10
C ASP A 98 13.69 -34.01 8.59
N TYR A 99 13.04 -32.94 8.12
CA TYR A 99 12.99 -32.59 6.70
C TYR A 99 14.37 -32.23 6.14
N GLU A 100 15.10 -31.36 6.84
CA GLU A 100 16.43 -30.89 6.41
C GLU A 100 17.49 -32.00 6.44
N ARG A 101 17.43 -32.91 7.43
CA ARG A 101 18.29 -34.09 7.49
C ARG A 101 18.07 -35.01 6.30
N MET A 102 16.81 -35.23 5.91
CA MET A 102 16.48 -36.02 4.72
C MET A 102 17.07 -35.37 3.46
N LEU A 103 16.85 -34.07 3.26
CA LEU A 103 17.40 -33.33 2.11
C LEU A 103 18.93 -33.37 2.07
N LYS A 104 19.60 -33.22 3.22
CA LYS A 104 21.05 -33.33 3.32
C LYS A 104 21.55 -34.68 2.81
N ASN A 105 20.90 -35.79 3.18
CA ASN A 105 21.34 -37.11 2.74
C ASN A 105 21.19 -37.28 1.23
N VAL A 106 20.04 -36.87 0.67
CA VAL A 106 19.83 -36.86 -0.78
C VAL A 106 20.87 -35.99 -1.49
N ASN A 107 21.20 -34.82 -0.93
CA ASN A 107 22.22 -33.95 -1.50
C ASN A 107 23.61 -34.59 -1.47
N THR A 108 23.97 -35.29 -0.39
CA THR A 108 25.22 -36.05 -0.29
C THR A 108 25.29 -37.19 -1.31
N ASP A 109 24.19 -37.90 -1.55
CA ASP A 109 24.13 -38.96 -2.57
C ASP A 109 24.35 -38.41 -3.99
N LEU A 110 23.94 -37.16 -4.24
CA LEU A 110 24.17 -36.47 -5.51
C LEU A 110 25.60 -35.93 -5.63
N ASP A 111 26.16 -35.38 -4.55
CA ASP A 111 27.52 -34.84 -4.51
C ASP A 111 28.08 -34.87 -3.08
N GLU A 112 29.02 -35.78 -2.82
CA GLU A 112 29.66 -35.89 -1.52
C GLU A 112 30.62 -34.73 -1.19
N SER A 113 31.03 -33.94 -2.19
CA SER A 113 31.93 -32.81 -1.99
C SER A 113 31.22 -31.55 -1.46
N ILE A 114 29.89 -31.56 -1.44
CA ILE A 114 29.06 -30.43 -0.96
C ILE A 114 28.52 -30.76 0.43
N GLU A 115 29.02 -30.05 1.43
CA GLU A 115 28.62 -30.21 2.83
C GLU A 115 27.39 -29.35 3.17
N THR A 116 26.50 -29.85 4.03
CA THR A 116 25.38 -29.05 4.57
C THR A 116 25.67 -28.65 6.00
N VAL A 117 25.62 -27.34 6.29
CA VAL A 117 25.82 -26.75 7.61
C VAL A 117 24.48 -26.26 8.16
N PHE A 118 24.12 -26.72 9.36
CA PHE A 118 22.90 -26.34 10.04
C PHE A 118 23.16 -25.31 11.14
N LEU A 119 22.33 -24.26 11.18
CA LEU A 119 22.30 -23.29 12.27
C LEU A 119 20.96 -23.32 12.97
N ILE A 120 20.98 -23.15 14.29
CA ILE A 120 19.79 -23.01 15.12
C ILE A 120 19.67 -21.54 15.49
N PRO A 121 18.57 -20.85 15.12
CA PRO A 121 18.40 -19.44 15.41
C PRO A 121 18.16 -19.20 16.90
N PRO A 122 18.44 -17.98 17.40
CA PRO A 122 18.10 -17.62 18.77
C PRO A 122 16.59 -17.67 18.98
N ARG A 123 16.16 -17.91 20.22
CA ARG A 123 14.74 -18.15 20.59
C ARG A 123 13.78 -17.07 20.08
N TYR A 124 14.19 -15.80 20.07
CA TYR A 124 13.34 -14.70 19.61
C TYR A 124 13.12 -14.67 18.09
N LEU A 125 13.92 -15.40 17.31
CA LEU A 125 13.78 -15.56 15.85
C LEU A 125 13.23 -16.93 15.44
N ALA A 126 13.22 -17.92 16.35
CA ALA A 126 12.83 -19.29 16.03
C ALA A 126 11.44 -19.41 15.42
N GLU A 127 10.49 -18.58 15.87
CA GLU A 127 9.11 -18.57 15.38
C GLU A 127 8.90 -17.65 14.16
N VAL A 128 9.89 -16.84 13.79
CA VAL A 128 9.74 -15.84 12.73
C VAL A 128 9.77 -16.53 11.37
N SER A 129 8.67 -16.44 10.64
CA SER A 129 8.55 -16.99 9.29
C SER A 129 7.84 -16.04 8.35
N SER A 130 8.13 -16.14 7.05
CA SER A 130 7.45 -15.33 6.03
C SER A 130 5.93 -15.54 6.06
N SER A 131 5.47 -16.77 6.27
CA SER A 131 4.03 -17.08 6.37
C SER A 131 3.38 -16.43 7.59
N MET A 132 4.06 -16.42 8.74
CA MET A 132 3.59 -15.72 9.95
C MET A 132 3.42 -14.23 9.68
N VAL A 133 4.43 -13.57 9.10
CA VAL A 133 4.35 -12.13 8.82
C VAL A 133 3.26 -11.83 7.80
N LYS A 134 3.14 -12.63 6.73
CA LYS A 134 2.05 -12.47 5.74
C LYS A 134 0.67 -12.61 6.37
N GLY A 135 0.50 -13.53 7.33
CA GLY A 135 -0.76 -13.67 8.08
C GLY A 135 -1.10 -12.45 8.95
N MET A 136 -0.10 -11.66 9.37
CA MET A 136 -0.31 -10.45 10.17
C MET A 136 -0.80 -9.25 9.36
N LEU A 137 -0.62 -9.23 8.03
CA LEU A 137 -1.00 -8.10 7.18
C LEU A 137 -2.52 -7.78 7.20
N GLN A 138 -3.33 -8.69 7.72
CA GLN A 138 -4.78 -8.55 7.88
C GLN A 138 -5.18 -7.91 9.22
N ILE A 139 -4.24 -7.68 10.13
CA ILE A 139 -4.49 -7.15 11.47
C ILE A 139 -4.44 -5.62 11.45
N ASN A 140 -5.40 -4.95 12.08
CA ASN A 140 -5.34 -3.49 12.21
C ASN A 140 -4.06 -3.04 12.93
N GLY A 141 -3.32 -2.10 12.33
CA GLY A 141 -2.04 -1.61 12.87
C GLY A 141 -0.86 -2.57 12.67
N TRP A 142 -0.96 -3.52 11.73
CA TRP A 142 0.09 -4.48 11.41
C TRP A 142 1.43 -3.82 11.11
N GLU A 143 1.43 -2.61 10.56
CA GLU A 143 2.63 -1.83 10.20
C GLU A 143 3.58 -1.67 11.39
N THR A 144 3.02 -1.45 12.58
CA THR A 144 3.79 -1.31 13.82
C THR A 144 4.20 -2.67 14.39
N ILE A 145 3.34 -3.67 14.26
CA ILE A 145 3.57 -5.03 14.76
C ILE A 145 4.74 -5.68 14.03
N ILE A 146 4.80 -5.55 12.70
CA ILE A 146 5.80 -6.25 11.87
C ILE A 146 7.22 -5.70 12.02
N LYS A 147 7.39 -4.51 12.61
CA LYS A 147 8.68 -3.82 12.78
C LYS A 147 9.78 -4.68 13.42
N ARG A 148 9.40 -5.66 14.26
CA ARG A 148 10.34 -6.57 14.95
C ARG A 148 10.63 -7.87 14.21
N TYR A 149 9.93 -8.12 13.09
CA TYR A 149 9.95 -9.41 12.39
C TYR A 149 10.57 -9.31 10.99
N VAL A 150 10.66 -8.11 10.43
CA VAL A 150 11.23 -7.87 9.10
C VAL A 150 12.21 -6.69 9.11
N PRO A 151 13.22 -6.71 8.24
CA PRO A 151 14.10 -5.56 8.03
C PRO A 151 13.31 -4.35 7.53
N GLU A 152 13.84 -3.15 7.77
CA GLU A 152 13.22 -1.87 7.40
C GLU A 152 12.81 -1.80 5.92
N ALA A 153 13.72 -2.10 4.99
CA ALA A 153 13.42 -2.08 3.56
C ALA A 153 12.25 -3.01 3.18
N MET A 154 12.09 -4.15 3.87
CA MET A 154 10.95 -5.05 3.64
C MET A 154 9.67 -4.53 4.30
N ARG A 155 9.76 -3.96 5.51
CA ARG A 155 8.62 -3.30 6.15
C ARG A 155 8.06 -2.22 5.23
N ASP A 156 8.94 -1.39 4.69
CA ASP A 156 8.54 -0.26 3.87
C ASP A 156 7.90 -0.73 2.55
N ALA A 157 8.43 -1.78 1.92
CA ALA A 157 7.81 -2.40 0.74
C ALA A 157 6.44 -3.05 1.03
N LEU A 158 6.22 -3.55 2.24
CA LEU A 158 4.90 -4.02 2.66
C LEU A 158 3.94 -2.85 2.87
N ILE A 159 4.37 -1.79 3.55
CA ILE A 159 3.56 -0.58 3.77
C ILE A 159 3.15 0.01 2.42
N GLU A 160 4.12 0.13 1.51
CA GLU A 160 3.92 0.58 0.14
C GLU A 160 2.82 -0.22 -0.56
N ARG A 161 2.75 -1.53 -0.33
CA ARG A 161 1.84 -2.42 -1.04
C ARG A 161 0.47 -2.59 -0.38
N PHE A 162 0.40 -2.57 0.94
CA PHE A 162 -0.79 -3.01 1.68
C PHE A 162 -1.37 -1.97 2.63
N SER A 163 -0.61 -0.94 3.01
CA SER A 163 -1.14 0.03 3.97
C SER A 163 -2.19 0.92 3.31
N CYS A 164 -3.29 1.10 4.04
CA CYS A 164 -4.32 2.09 3.77
C CYS A 164 -4.37 3.15 4.89
N ASP A 165 -3.34 3.20 5.76
CA ASP A 165 -3.15 4.29 6.72
C ASP A 165 -2.51 5.48 5.97
N PRO A 166 -3.23 6.60 5.78
CA PRO A 166 -2.70 7.74 5.03
C PRO A 166 -1.40 8.29 5.59
N VAL A 167 -1.19 8.23 6.91
CA VAL A 167 0.00 8.77 7.55
C VAL A 167 1.22 7.90 7.25
N GLN A 168 1.05 6.58 7.26
CA GLN A 168 2.14 5.66 6.92
C GLN A 168 2.50 5.73 5.43
N VAL A 169 1.49 5.76 4.56
CA VAL A 169 1.69 5.88 3.12
C VAL A 169 2.36 7.22 2.77
N ALA A 170 1.89 8.33 3.35
CA ALA A 170 2.53 9.64 3.16
C ALA A 170 3.95 9.68 3.71
N ARG A 171 4.24 9.02 4.85
CA ARG A 171 5.60 8.95 5.39
C ARG A 171 6.55 8.25 4.42
N TYR A 172 6.09 7.16 3.80
CA TYR A 172 6.89 6.40 2.84
C TYR A 172 7.16 7.22 1.57
N TYR A 173 6.14 7.81 0.96
CA TYR A 173 6.28 8.48 -0.35
C TYR A 173 6.74 9.94 -0.27
N ALA A 174 6.41 10.66 0.81
CA ALA A 174 6.65 12.10 0.94
C ALA A 174 7.50 12.48 2.17
N GLY A 175 7.90 11.51 2.99
CA GLY A 175 8.76 11.73 4.15
C GLY A 175 8.03 12.21 5.40
N ASP A 176 8.80 12.32 6.49
CA ASP A 176 8.25 12.57 7.82
C ASP A 176 7.50 13.91 7.93
N ILE A 177 8.06 15.00 7.39
CA ILE A 177 7.46 16.34 7.47
C ILE A 177 6.08 16.36 6.80
N ALA A 178 5.98 15.79 5.60
CA ALA A 178 4.73 15.72 4.87
C ALA A 178 3.70 14.86 5.62
N SER A 179 4.11 13.69 6.15
CA SER A 179 3.22 12.80 6.90
C SER A 179 2.65 13.42 8.18
N VAL A 180 3.48 14.17 8.93
CA VAL A 180 3.05 14.86 10.16
C VAL A 180 2.09 15.98 9.83
N THR A 181 2.40 16.77 8.79
CA THR A 181 1.53 17.86 8.34
C THR A 181 0.19 17.31 7.85
N LEU A 182 0.20 16.24 7.06
CA LEU A 182 -1.00 15.55 6.61
C LEU A 182 -1.85 15.09 7.80
N ALA A 183 -1.25 14.41 8.79
CA ALA A 183 -1.95 13.96 9.99
C ALA A 183 -2.61 15.12 10.74
N GLN A 184 -1.92 16.24 10.90
CA GLN A 184 -2.45 17.43 11.58
C GLN A 184 -3.59 18.08 10.81
N SER A 185 -3.44 18.26 9.50
CA SER A 185 -4.43 18.91 8.63
C SER A 185 -5.76 18.15 8.60
N TYR A 186 -5.71 16.83 8.44
CA TYR A 186 -6.90 15.98 8.38
C TYR A 186 -7.51 15.66 9.76
N SER A 187 -6.81 15.98 10.86
CA SER A 187 -7.33 15.83 12.23
C SER A 187 -7.88 17.14 12.83
N GLY A 188 -8.03 18.19 12.02
CA GLY A 188 -8.55 19.47 12.48
C GLY A 188 -10.00 19.38 13.01
N ALA A 189 -10.37 20.24 13.96
CA ALA A 189 -11.66 20.17 14.66
C ALA A 189 -12.91 20.31 13.74
N GLY A 190 -12.76 20.89 12.54
CA GLY A 190 -13.83 21.02 11.54
C GLY A 190 -13.88 19.89 10.51
N ARG A 191 -13.03 18.86 10.64
CA ARG A 191 -12.84 17.79 9.65
C ARG A 191 -13.66 16.55 10.04
N TYR A 192 -14.96 16.55 9.71
CA TYR A 192 -15.84 15.43 10.07
C TYR A 192 -15.90 14.34 9.00
N TYR A 193 -15.93 14.71 7.73
CA TYR A 193 -15.83 13.78 6.61
C TYR A 193 -14.46 13.85 5.96
N HIS A 194 -13.98 15.04 5.61
CA HIS A 194 -12.70 15.23 4.91
C HIS A 194 -11.52 15.06 5.87
N ASN A 195 -11.38 13.87 6.46
CA ASN A 195 -10.42 13.51 7.51
C ASN A 195 -9.59 12.29 7.09
N LEU A 196 -8.75 11.77 8.01
CA LEU A 196 -7.90 10.62 7.73
C LEU A 196 -8.68 9.35 7.35
N GLN A 197 -9.90 9.17 7.85
CA GLN A 197 -10.73 8.02 7.49
C GLN A 197 -11.16 8.09 6.01
N HIS A 198 -11.51 9.28 5.52
CA HIS A 198 -11.82 9.48 4.10
C HIS A 198 -10.61 9.15 3.22
N ILE A 199 -9.43 9.69 3.52
CA ILE A 199 -8.22 9.37 2.75
C ILE A 199 -7.89 7.88 2.82
N GLY A 200 -8.07 7.24 3.98
CA GLY A 200 -7.90 5.78 4.11
C GLY A 200 -8.88 4.98 3.25
N ASN A 201 -10.11 5.45 3.07
CA ASN A 201 -11.08 4.85 2.15
C ASN A 201 -10.66 5.06 0.68
N CYS A 202 -10.19 6.26 0.32
CA CYS A 202 -9.64 6.53 -1.01
C CYS A 202 -8.46 5.61 -1.33
N LEU A 203 -7.57 5.36 -0.36
CA LEU A 203 -6.45 4.42 -0.51
C LEU A 203 -6.92 2.98 -0.74
N LYS A 204 -7.98 2.53 -0.06
CA LYS A 204 -8.55 1.19 -0.31
C LYS A 204 -9.03 1.05 -1.75
N GLU A 205 -9.77 2.04 -2.25
CA GLU A 205 -10.26 2.03 -3.63
C GLU A 205 -9.11 2.15 -4.65
N PHE A 206 -8.10 2.98 -4.35
CA PHE A 206 -6.89 3.09 -5.16
C PHE A 206 -6.20 1.74 -5.37
N ARG A 207 -6.07 0.92 -4.31
CA ARG A 207 -5.43 -0.42 -4.42
C ARG A 207 -6.14 -1.37 -5.37
N GLU A 208 -7.45 -1.22 -5.53
CA GLU A 208 -8.22 -2.08 -6.42
C GLU A 208 -7.98 -1.77 -7.90
N VAL A 209 -7.58 -0.53 -8.22
CA VAL A 209 -7.39 -0.05 -9.60
C VAL A 209 -5.94 0.32 -9.93
N GLU A 210 -5.03 0.29 -8.95
CA GLU A 210 -3.63 0.70 -9.07
C GLU A 210 -2.94 0.10 -10.29
N ALA A 211 -3.17 -1.20 -10.54
CA ALA A 211 -2.56 -1.92 -11.67
C ALA A 211 -3.07 -1.49 -13.06
N THR A 212 -4.18 -0.75 -13.13
CA THR A 212 -4.75 -0.22 -14.38
C THR A 212 -4.36 1.22 -14.67
N LEU A 213 -3.77 1.92 -13.71
CA LEU A 213 -3.39 3.32 -13.84
C LEU A 213 -2.13 3.48 -14.69
N SER A 214 -2.08 4.54 -15.49
CA SER A 214 -0.90 4.86 -16.29
C SER A 214 0.23 5.49 -15.45
N ASP A 215 -0.14 6.31 -14.46
CA ASP A 215 0.77 6.92 -13.50
C ASP A 215 0.19 6.82 -12.07
N SER A 216 0.34 5.63 -11.48
CA SER A 216 -0.16 5.35 -10.13
C SER A 216 0.45 6.25 -9.05
N TYR A 217 1.70 6.69 -9.24
CA TYR A 217 2.38 7.59 -8.30
C TYR A 217 1.68 8.96 -8.25
N SER A 218 1.43 9.57 -9.42
CA SER A 218 0.76 10.88 -9.46
C SER A 218 -0.66 10.82 -8.89
N VAL A 219 -1.40 9.73 -9.16
CA VAL A 219 -2.73 9.51 -8.59
C VAL A 219 -2.66 9.36 -7.06
N LEU A 220 -1.73 8.56 -6.55
CA LEU A 220 -1.55 8.36 -5.11
C LEU A 220 -1.23 9.68 -4.39
N MET A 221 -0.28 10.45 -4.93
CA MET A 221 0.09 11.74 -4.36
C MET A 221 -1.07 12.74 -4.42
N ALA A 222 -1.83 12.77 -5.50
CA ALA A 222 -3.02 13.60 -5.56
C ALA A 222 -4.06 13.17 -4.52
N LEU A 223 -4.36 11.88 -4.37
CA LEU A 223 -5.32 11.38 -3.38
C LEU A 223 -4.93 11.71 -1.94
N LEU A 224 -3.66 11.56 -1.57
CA LEU A 224 -3.19 11.90 -0.22
C LEU A 224 -3.40 13.39 0.12
N PHE A 225 -3.24 14.27 -0.87
CA PHE A 225 -3.11 15.70 -0.64
C PHE A 225 -4.26 16.56 -1.20
N HIS A 226 -5.22 16.01 -1.96
CA HIS A 226 -6.24 16.82 -2.65
C HIS A 226 -7.06 17.71 -1.70
N ASP A 227 -7.31 17.24 -0.48
CA ASP A 227 -8.05 17.96 0.56
C ASP A 227 -7.17 18.32 1.76
N ILE A 228 -5.84 18.35 1.64
CA ILE A 228 -4.97 18.69 2.78
C ILE A 228 -5.26 20.12 3.30
N VAL A 229 -5.70 21.01 2.42
CA VAL A 229 -6.33 22.29 2.79
C VAL A 229 -7.82 22.22 2.47
N TYR A 230 -8.66 22.52 3.45
CA TYR A 230 -10.11 22.47 3.30
C TYR A 230 -10.77 23.54 4.15
N ASN A 231 -11.59 24.34 3.49
CA ASN A 231 -12.48 25.30 4.09
C ASN A 231 -13.87 25.14 3.46
N SER A 232 -14.84 24.66 4.23
CA SER A 232 -16.22 24.47 3.79
C SER A 232 -16.97 25.79 3.53
N GLU A 233 -16.44 26.92 4.03
CA GLU A 233 -16.98 28.27 3.82
C GLU A 233 -16.38 28.97 2.58
N ALA A 234 -15.42 28.34 1.89
CA ALA A 234 -14.77 28.91 0.72
C ALA A 234 -15.80 29.23 -0.38
N ARG A 235 -15.75 30.47 -0.88
CA ARG A 235 -16.66 30.97 -1.93
C ARG A 235 -16.04 31.01 -3.31
N GLN A 236 -14.71 31.00 -3.39
CA GLN A 236 -13.97 31.04 -4.65
C GLN A 236 -13.87 29.62 -5.22
N PRO A 237 -14.19 29.41 -6.51
CA PRO A 237 -13.97 28.13 -7.17
C PRO A 237 -12.50 27.71 -7.05
N LEU A 238 -12.26 26.42 -6.84
CA LEU A 238 -10.92 25.81 -6.76
C LEU A 238 -10.03 26.29 -5.61
N ALA A 239 -10.57 27.04 -4.63
CA ALA A 239 -9.77 27.61 -3.56
C ALA A 239 -9.09 26.54 -2.69
N ASN A 240 -9.82 25.47 -2.34
CA ASN A 240 -9.29 24.38 -1.53
C ASN A 240 -8.25 23.60 -2.32
N GLU A 241 -8.57 23.22 -3.55
CA GLU A 241 -7.73 22.39 -4.43
C GLU A 241 -6.43 23.11 -4.81
N THR A 242 -6.50 24.42 -5.09
CA THR A 242 -5.31 25.23 -5.38
C THR A 242 -4.41 25.34 -4.15
N ALA A 243 -4.97 25.61 -2.97
CA ALA A 243 -4.21 25.70 -1.73
C ALA A 243 -3.63 24.32 -1.31
N SER A 244 -4.38 23.25 -1.50
CA SER A 244 -3.93 21.87 -1.31
C SER A 244 -2.75 21.54 -2.20
N TRP A 245 -2.82 21.88 -3.49
CA TRP A 245 -1.69 21.74 -4.41
C TRP A 245 -0.46 22.53 -3.95
N GLU A 246 -0.63 23.81 -3.60
CA GLU A 246 0.49 24.67 -3.18
C GLU A 246 1.20 24.09 -1.95
N LEU A 247 0.43 23.68 -0.93
CA LEU A 247 0.98 23.05 0.27
C LEU A 247 1.64 21.70 -0.06
N ALA A 248 1.00 20.85 -0.86
CA ALA A 248 1.54 19.56 -1.25
C ALA A 248 2.87 19.69 -1.99
N ASN A 249 2.95 20.62 -2.94
CA ASN A 249 4.16 20.88 -3.72
C ASN A 249 5.29 21.44 -2.85
N GLN A 250 4.96 22.28 -1.86
CA GLN A 250 5.94 22.78 -0.89
C GLN A 250 6.48 21.66 0.00
N LEU A 251 5.61 20.77 0.49
CA LEU A 251 5.98 19.67 1.39
C LEU A 251 6.78 18.57 0.69
N CYS A 252 6.35 18.18 -0.50
CA CYS A 252 6.88 16.99 -1.19
C CYS A 252 7.97 17.33 -2.20
N GLN A 253 8.10 18.59 -2.63
CA GLN A 253 9.04 19.03 -3.66
C GLN A 253 8.97 18.16 -4.91
N PHE A 254 7.76 18.02 -5.47
CA PHE A 254 7.53 17.17 -6.64
C PHE A 254 8.45 17.59 -7.79
N ASN A 255 9.04 16.60 -8.46
CA ASN A 255 9.88 16.87 -9.62
C ASN A 255 9.05 17.45 -10.78
N GLU A 256 9.73 18.11 -11.73
CA GLU A 256 9.10 18.78 -12.87
C GLU A 256 8.29 17.85 -13.79
N LEU A 257 8.57 16.54 -13.76
CA LEU A 257 7.85 15.55 -14.57
C LEU A 257 6.49 15.20 -13.96
N ALA A 258 6.42 15.00 -12.65
CA ALA A 258 5.21 14.57 -11.95
C ALA A 258 4.32 15.75 -11.50
N ALA A 259 4.93 16.88 -11.15
CA ALA A 259 4.25 18.06 -10.60
C ALA A 259 3.02 18.52 -11.42
N PRO A 260 3.10 18.66 -12.77
CA PRO A 260 1.94 19.11 -13.56
C PRO A 260 0.77 18.13 -13.50
N THR A 261 1.06 16.83 -13.55
CA THR A 261 0.04 15.76 -13.50
C THR A 261 -0.64 15.72 -12.14
N ILE A 262 0.14 15.76 -11.04
CA ILE A 262 -0.39 15.79 -9.67
C ILE A 262 -1.27 17.02 -9.45
N LYS A 263 -0.80 18.21 -9.86
CA LYS A 263 -1.60 19.44 -9.78
C LYS A 263 -2.93 19.28 -10.50
N ASN A 264 -2.88 18.80 -11.74
CA ASN A 264 -4.08 18.64 -12.55
C ASN A 264 -5.08 17.68 -11.90
N HIS A 265 -4.59 16.56 -11.36
CA HIS A 265 -5.41 15.60 -10.62
C HIS A 265 -6.08 16.23 -9.39
N ILE A 266 -5.33 16.97 -8.55
CA ILE A 266 -5.90 17.67 -7.39
C ILE A 266 -6.97 18.68 -7.82
N LEU A 267 -6.77 19.45 -8.90
CA LEU A 267 -7.78 20.39 -9.36
C LEU A 267 -9.08 19.71 -9.85
N HIS A 268 -8.98 18.52 -10.44
CA HIS A 268 -10.13 17.74 -10.91
C HIS A 268 -10.97 17.13 -9.77
N THR A 269 -10.46 17.03 -8.54
CA THR A 269 -11.28 16.61 -7.38
C THR A 269 -12.32 17.65 -6.97
N SER A 270 -12.22 18.88 -7.49
CA SER A 270 -13.29 19.87 -7.35
C SER A 270 -14.59 19.50 -8.09
N HIS A 271 -14.52 18.52 -9.00
CA HIS A 271 -15.59 18.09 -9.92
C HIS A 271 -16.17 19.20 -10.81
N SER A 272 -15.58 20.40 -10.79
CA SER A 272 -15.99 21.59 -11.52
C SER A 272 -14.90 22.14 -12.43
N TYR A 273 -13.65 21.74 -12.21
CA TYR A 273 -12.54 22.08 -13.08
C TYR A 273 -12.70 21.45 -14.47
N THR A 274 -12.48 22.25 -15.52
CA THR A 274 -12.63 21.85 -16.93
C THR A 274 -11.30 21.81 -17.68
N GLY A 275 -10.18 21.70 -16.96
CA GLY A 275 -8.87 21.54 -17.57
C GLY A 275 -8.73 20.20 -18.29
N ASP A 276 -7.60 20.04 -18.98
CA ASP A 276 -7.32 18.83 -19.74
C ASP A 276 -7.37 17.59 -18.84
N LYS A 277 -7.92 16.51 -19.37
CA LYS A 277 -7.96 15.20 -18.71
C LYS A 277 -6.92 14.28 -19.34
N ASN A 278 -6.30 13.46 -18.51
CA ASN A 278 -5.51 12.32 -18.94
C ASN A 278 -6.26 11.00 -18.66
N ALA A 279 -5.62 9.87 -18.96
CA ALA A 279 -6.20 8.54 -18.78
C ALA A 279 -6.63 8.21 -17.34
N ASP A 280 -5.98 8.81 -16.33
CA ASP A 280 -6.21 8.50 -14.92
C ASP A 280 -7.09 9.53 -14.20
N THR A 281 -7.45 10.63 -14.87
CA THR A 281 -8.20 11.75 -14.26
C THR A 281 -9.59 11.34 -13.80
N ASP A 282 -10.24 10.44 -14.55
CA ASP A 282 -11.56 9.97 -14.15
C ASP A 282 -11.48 8.95 -12.99
N SER A 283 -10.38 8.19 -12.87
CA SER A 283 -10.14 7.29 -11.73
C SER A 283 -10.02 8.05 -10.41
N ILE A 284 -9.32 9.19 -10.38
CA ILE A 284 -9.21 9.98 -9.14
C ILE A 284 -10.57 10.55 -8.71
N CYS A 285 -11.37 11.08 -9.65
CA CYS A 285 -12.72 11.57 -9.35
C CYS A 285 -13.62 10.44 -8.84
N ASP A 286 -13.54 9.25 -9.45
CA ASP A 286 -14.35 8.10 -9.06
C ASP A 286 -13.96 7.57 -7.67
N ILE A 287 -12.66 7.55 -7.34
CA ILE A 287 -12.15 7.17 -6.01
C ILE A 287 -12.67 8.13 -4.94
N ASP A 288 -12.54 9.43 -5.16
CA ASP A 288 -13.02 10.47 -4.24
C ASP A 288 -14.55 10.37 -3.99
N MET A 289 -15.31 10.07 -5.04
CA MET A 289 -16.76 9.92 -4.99
C MET A 289 -17.25 8.52 -4.56
N ALA A 290 -16.36 7.57 -4.28
CA ALA A 290 -16.75 6.17 -4.02
C ALA A 290 -17.74 6.03 -2.85
N ILE A 291 -17.70 6.93 -1.86
CA ILE A 291 -18.60 6.95 -0.69
C ILE A 291 -20.09 6.95 -1.06
N PHE A 292 -20.47 7.52 -2.21
CA PHE A 292 -21.86 7.50 -2.66
C PHE A 292 -22.36 6.08 -2.89
N GLY A 293 -21.48 5.18 -3.35
CA GLY A 293 -21.78 3.78 -3.65
C GLY A 293 -21.67 2.82 -2.47
N TYR A 294 -21.24 3.27 -1.30
CA TYR A 294 -21.02 2.43 -0.13
C TYR A 294 -22.34 1.92 0.48
N SER A 295 -22.25 1.10 1.52
CA SER A 295 -23.44 0.61 2.21
C SER A 295 -24.28 1.78 2.73
N LYS A 296 -25.61 1.57 2.86
CA LYS A 296 -26.52 2.62 3.35
C LYS A 296 -26.08 3.21 4.70
N HIS A 297 -25.55 2.37 5.59
CA HIS A 297 -25.05 2.81 6.88
C HIS A 297 -23.86 3.77 6.74
N GLU A 298 -22.84 3.41 5.96
CA GLU A 298 -21.66 4.25 5.73
C GLU A 298 -22.04 5.55 5.00
N PHE A 299 -22.96 5.48 4.05
CA PHE A 299 -23.48 6.64 3.35
C PHE A 299 -24.22 7.61 4.29
N ASP A 300 -25.03 7.09 5.24
CA ASP A 300 -25.73 7.94 6.22
C ASP A 300 -24.77 8.62 7.19
N GLU A 301 -23.73 7.91 7.63
CA GLU A 301 -22.67 8.49 8.45
C GLU A 301 -21.93 9.60 7.71
N TYR A 302 -21.62 9.37 6.42
CA TYR A 302 -21.07 10.39 5.53
C TYR A 302 -21.95 11.65 5.48
N GLU A 303 -23.25 11.52 5.21
CA GLU A 303 -24.16 12.67 5.14
C GLU A 303 -24.24 13.44 6.47
N ALA A 304 -24.29 12.72 7.60
CA ALA A 304 -24.26 13.33 8.92
C ALA A 304 -22.95 14.11 9.14
N ASN A 305 -21.81 13.58 8.69
CA ASN A 305 -20.51 14.24 8.76
C ASN A 305 -20.46 15.49 7.90
N ILE A 306 -20.93 15.43 6.65
CA ILE A 306 -21.03 16.60 5.78
C ILE A 306 -21.93 17.67 6.43
N ARG A 307 -23.10 17.32 6.99
CA ARG A 307 -23.95 18.30 7.68
C ARG A 307 -23.20 19.02 8.81
N ARG A 308 -22.35 18.30 9.56
CA ARG A 308 -21.51 18.88 10.62
C ARG A 308 -20.46 19.85 10.10
N GLU A 309 -19.81 19.55 8.97
CA GLU A 309 -18.85 20.48 8.35
C GLU A 309 -19.50 21.78 7.85
N TYR A 310 -20.78 21.71 7.48
CA TYR A 310 -21.59 22.84 7.07
C TYR A 310 -22.46 23.40 8.21
N ALA A 311 -22.11 23.16 9.48
CA ALA A 311 -22.88 23.65 10.63
C ALA A 311 -23.02 25.18 10.69
N PHE A 312 -22.14 25.92 10.02
CA PHE A 312 -22.24 27.38 9.86
C PHE A 312 -23.44 27.81 8.98
N ALA A 313 -23.93 26.92 8.10
CA ALA A 313 -25.06 27.20 7.22
C ALA A 313 -26.39 26.86 7.91
N SER A 314 -27.39 27.72 7.71
CA SER A 314 -28.76 27.43 8.14
C SER A 314 -29.31 26.18 7.45
N ASP A 315 -30.27 25.50 8.08
CA ASP A 315 -30.86 24.28 7.52
C ASP A 315 -31.45 24.51 6.13
N ALA A 316 -32.09 25.65 5.89
CA ALA A 316 -32.64 26.00 4.58
C ALA A 316 -31.54 26.15 3.52
N GLN A 317 -30.44 26.86 3.84
CA GLN A 317 -29.31 27.05 2.92
C GLN A 317 -28.60 25.74 2.62
N TYR A 318 -28.30 24.96 3.65
CA TYR A 318 -27.64 23.67 3.50
C TYR A 318 -28.50 22.71 2.68
N THR A 319 -29.76 22.57 3.03
CA THR A 319 -30.68 21.63 2.36
C THR A 319 -30.86 21.99 0.89
N SER A 320 -31.05 23.27 0.57
CA SER A 320 -31.17 23.71 -0.83
C SER A 320 -29.89 23.46 -1.63
N GLY A 321 -28.72 23.75 -1.06
CA GLY A 321 -27.43 23.51 -1.70
C GLY A 321 -27.15 22.02 -1.91
N ARG A 322 -27.38 21.21 -0.88
CA ARG A 322 -27.20 19.75 -0.90
C ARG A 322 -28.13 19.10 -1.91
N LEU A 323 -29.40 19.48 -1.93
CA LEU A 323 -30.39 18.99 -2.90
C LEU A 323 -29.94 19.29 -4.34
N ASN A 324 -29.52 20.52 -4.62
CA ASN A 324 -29.05 20.91 -5.95
C ASN A 324 -27.82 20.09 -6.40
N PHE A 325 -26.85 19.90 -5.50
CA PHE A 325 -25.67 19.07 -5.76
C PHE A 325 -26.04 17.62 -6.10
N LEU A 326 -26.86 16.98 -5.26
CA LEU A 326 -27.27 15.58 -5.44
C LEU A 326 -28.10 15.38 -6.71
N GLN A 327 -28.99 16.33 -7.03
CA GLN A 327 -29.74 16.30 -8.29
C GLN A 327 -28.84 16.45 -9.51
N THR A 328 -27.83 17.34 -9.44
CA THR A 328 -26.84 17.51 -10.51
C THR A 328 -26.05 16.22 -10.74
N LEU A 329 -25.70 15.48 -9.68
CA LEU A 329 -25.06 14.16 -9.81
C LEU A 329 -25.97 13.14 -10.50
N LEU A 330 -27.24 13.06 -10.10
CA LEU A 330 -28.20 12.11 -10.71
C LEU A 330 -28.54 12.41 -12.18
N MET A 331 -28.38 13.68 -12.62
CA MET A 331 -28.61 14.07 -14.01
C MET A 331 -27.46 13.67 -14.95
N ARG A 332 -26.31 13.24 -14.42
CA ARG A 332 -25.21 12.73 -15.26
C ARG A 332 -25.60 11.39 -15.87
N ASP A 333 -25.13 11.12 -17.08
CA ASP A 333 -25.29 9.80 -17.73
C ASP A 333 -24.76 8.68 -16.82
N ALA A 334 -23.59 8.92 -16.21
CA ALA A 334 -23.00 8.09 -15.16
C ALA A 334 -22.43 8.96 -14.03
N ILE A 335 -22.58 8.51 -12.79
CA ILE A 335 -21.92 9.14 -11.63
C ILE A 335 -20.44 8.78 -11.65
N PHE A 336 -20.13 7.50 -11.83
CA PHE A 336 -18.78 6.99 -11.97
C PHE A 336 -18.44 6.77 -13.44
N LYS A 337 -17.29 7.29 -13.85
CA LYS A 337 -16.91 7.43 -15.27
C LYS A 337 -16.10 6.24 -15.79
N THR A 338 -15.34 5.58 -14.92
CA THR A 338 -14.57 4.39 -15.26
C THR A 338 -15.41 3.13 -15.15
N ASP A 339 -15.14 2.14 -15.99
CA ASP A 339 -15.91 0.89 -16.02
C ASP A 339 -15.90 0.14 -14.68
N TYR A 340 -14.76 0.16 -13.96
CA TYR A 340 -14.62 -0.52 -12.66
C TYR A 340 -15.58 0.08 -11.63
N PHE A 341 -15.50 1.39 -11.39
CA PHE A 341 -16.33 2.06 -10.38
C PHE A 341 -17.79 2.13 -10.79
N ASN A 342 -18.08 2.30 -12.09
CA ASN A 342 -19.44 2.23 -12.61
C ASN A 342 -20.09 0.87 -12.28
N LYS A 343 -19.41 -0.24 -12.62
CA LYS A 343 -19.91 -1.58 -12.32
C LYS A 343 -20.05 -1.84 -10.82
N LYS A 344 -19.13 -1.32 -10.01
CA LYS A 344 -19.09 -1.54 -8.55
C LYS A 344 -20.13 -0.73 -7.79
N TYR A 345 -20.36 0.54 -8.17
CA TYR A 345 -21.03 1.51 -7.31
C TYR A 345 -22.17 2.31 -7.96
N GLU A 346 -22.34 2.32 -9.28
CA GLU A 346 -23.33 3.17 -9.95
C GLU A 346 -24.76 2.91 -9.45
N VAL A 347 -25.15 1.64 -9.34
CA VAL A 347 -26.49 1.23 -8.90
C VAL A 347 -26.74 1.61 -7.44
N SER A 348 -25.79 1.33 -6.55
CA SER A 348 -25.94 1.66 -5.12
C SER A 348 -25.91 3.16 -4.89
N ALA A 349 -25.06 3.91 -5.59
CA ALA A 349 -24.98 5.36 -5.51
C ALA A 349 -26.28 6.04 -5.95
N LYS A 350 -26.83 5.67 -7.11
CA LYS A 350 -28.12 6.19 -7.57
C LYS A 350 -29.23 5.89 -6.57
N ALA A 351 -29.25 4.70 -5.96
CA ALA A 351 -30.24 4.34 -4.94
C ALA A 351 -30.08 5.14 -3.64
N ASN A 352 -28.85 5.32 -3.14
CA ASN A 352 -28.55 6.09 -1.94
C ASN A 352 -28.96 7.56 -2.11
N ILE A 353 -28.53 8.18 -3.21
CA ILE A 353 -28.80 9.59 -3.51
C ILE A 353 -30.31 9.83 -3.70
N THR A 354 -31.01 8.95 -4.44
CA THR A 354 -32.47 9.08 -4.65
C THR A 354 -33.23 9.05 -3.33
N LYS A 355 -32.92 8.08 -2.45
CA LYS A 355 -33.57 7.98 -1.12
C LYS A 355 -33.32 9.22 -0.26
N LEU A 356 -32.11 9.78 -0.30
CA LEU A 356 -31.79 10.99 0.44
C LEU A 356 -32.58 12.20 -0.09
N ILE A 357 -32.65 12.37 -1.41
CA ILE A 357 -33.44 13.43 -2.05
C ILE A 357 -34.91 13.34 -1.64
N ASP A 358 -35.50 12.14 -1.65
CA ASP A 358 -36.89 11.92 -1.28
C ASP A 358 -37.12 12.26 0.20
N SER A 359 -36.21 11.83 1.08
CA SER A 359 -36.25 12.16 2.51
C SER A 359 -36.18 13.68 2.75
N ILE A 360 -35.28 14.38 2.05
CA ILE A 360 -35.15 15.84 2.15
C ILE A 360 -36.45 16.52 1.72
N LYS A 361 -37.01 16.12 0.57
CA LYS A 361 -38.27 16.69 0.06
C LYS A 361 -39.44 16.44 0.99
N GLN A 362 -39.53 15.26 1.61
CA GLN A 362 -40.58 14.93 2.56
C GLN A 362 -40.52 15.83 3.81
N VAL A 363 -39.32 16.07 4.35
CA VAL A 363 -39.13 16.99 5.48
C VAL A 363 -39.52 18.42 5.09
N MET A 364 -39.14 18.88 3.88
CA MET A 364 -39.52 20.21 3.39
C MET A 364 -41.04 20.38 3.18
N GLN A 365 -41.77 19.32 2.83
CA GLN A 365 -43.22 19.35 2.63
C GLN A 365 -44.02 19.32 3.93
N HIS A 366 -43.48 18.72 5.00
CA HIS A 366 -44.18 18.57 6.28
C HIS A 366 -43.74 19.56 7.37
N GLY A 367 -42.76 20.42 7.09
CA GLY A 367 -42.43 21.60 7.88
C GLY A 367 -41.49 21.35 9.06
N PHE A 368 -40.55 22.29 9.22
CA PHE A 368 -39.76 22.54 10.43
C PHE A 368 -40.57 23.32 11.47
#